data_AF-A0A7C4IE27-F1
#
_entry.id   AF-A0A7C4IE27-F1
#
_cell.length_a   1.000
_cell.length_b   1.000
_cell.length_c   1.000
_cell.angle_alpha   90.00
_cell.angle_beta   90.00
_cell.angle_gamma   90.00
#
_symmetry.space_group_name_H-M   'P 1'
#
loop_
_entity.id
_entity.type
_entity.pdbx_description
1 polymer ?
#
loop_
_entity_poly.entity_id
_entity_poly.type
_entity_poly.pdbx_seq_one_letter_code
_entity_poly.pdbx_strand_id
1 'polypeptide(L)'
;MKRHRRLWAVVLVASLGLLCGVSAAQPLTLPNEIRTADTIGPGEQHIIEDFIRRYVADLDAEKPETQQAARNILILPVTGGVAGKNISPAFLSAYAELLNAAVVAANGPLRKGPRLRTRLLAGVVVATVAKESKSASVQLLPACNALVADPSDAVVLWGIKAAKAILPELIRIQPAQQLSSLVTRTAMARKSGLLAAEAYDALNIADGALVNAQLQLFGSRVALYRNGIPDSPFAEERPLVYLTVGSTWSILSPAQKAQTVQFLSDLLLLSARHYGNSDARVKDELLGVIIQGSKVVWVLGQPTHMDNPNLVNAANQGSRLNATSTPAQIIEAVEAIHAALKQAFPGLKPVDAAAAAAPATSP
;
A
#
# COMPACT_ATOMS: atom_id res chain seq x y z
N MET A 1 81.41 8.90 -44.24
CA MET A 1 81.99 7.57 -44.57
C MET A 1 81.29 6.51 -43.73
N LYS A 2 81.00 5.35 -44.36
CA LYS A 2 80.43 4.08 -43.80
C LYS A 2 78.91 4.11 -43.52
N ARG A 3 78.05 3.49 -44.36
CA ARG A 3 77.76 2.03 -44.56
C ARG A 3 77.03 1.46 -43.31
N HIS A 4 75.90 0.75 -43.34
CA HIS A 4 75.33 -0.30 -44.21
C HIS A 4 73.83 -0.51 -43.84
N ARG A 5 72.91 -0.81 -44.79
CA ARG A 5 72.22 -2.13 -45.04
C ARG A 5 71.60 -2.80 -43.79
N ARG A 6 70.44 -3.46 -43.76
CA ARG A 6 69.34 -3.88 -44.68
C ARG A 6 68.33 -4.67 -43.79
N LEU A 7 67.13 -4.94 -44.35
CA LEU A 7 66.32 -6.16 -44.18
C LEU A 7 65.26 -6.28 -43.06
N TRP A 8 64.00 -6.15 -43.50
CA TRP A 8 62.86 -7.07 -43.32
C TRP A 8 62.72 -7.88 -42.01
N ALA A 9 61.64 -7.61 -41.27
CA ALA A 9 60.98 -8.59 -40.41
C ALA A 9 59.46 -8.40 -40.51
N VAL A 10 58.81 -9.35 -41.19
CA VAL A 10 57.37 -9.59 -41.16
C VAL A 10 57.02 -10.07 -39.75
N VAL A 11 56.26 -9.28 -39.00
CA VAL A 11 55.75 -9.69 -37.68
C VAL A 11 54.43 -10.42 -37.86
N LEU A 12 54.47 -11.70 -37.52
CA LEU A 12 53.36 -12.62 -37.39
C LEU A 12 52.34 -12.06 -36.37
N VAL A 13 51.12 -11.75 -36.82
CA VAL A 13 49.97 -11.51 -35.92
C VAL A 13 49.48 -12.89 -35.47
N ALA A 14 50.05 -13.38 -34.37
CA ALA A 14 49.55 -14.56 -33.68
C ALA A 14 48.37 -14.16 -32.79
N SER A 15 47.18 -14.50 -33.26
CA SER A 15 45.89 -14.39 -32.59
C SER A 15 45.89 -15.18 -31.26
N LEU A 16 46.20 -14.51 -30.15
CA LEU A 16 45.96 -15.03 -28.81
C LEU A 16 44.49 -14.80 -28.45
N GLY A 17 43.62 -15.66 -29.01
CA GLY A 17 42.22 -15.76 -28.61
C GLY A 17 42.14 -16.33 -27.19
N LEU A 18 42.26 -15.46 -26.19
CA LEU A 18 41.81 -15.74 -24.82
C LEU A 18 40.30 -15.95 -24.85
N LEU A 19 39.89 -17.20 -25.06
CA LEU A 19 38.58 -17.69 -24.71
C LEU A 19 38.45 -17.62 -23.18
N CYS A 20 38.17 -16.42 -22.66
CA CYS A 20 37.58 -16.27 -21.34
C CYS A 20 36.17 -16.87 -21.41
N GLY A 21 36.09 -18.19 -21.32
CA GLY A 21 34.86 -18.91 -21.05
C GLY A 21 34.33 -18.41 -19.72
N VAL A 22 33.36 -17.50 -19.77
CA VAL A 22 32.59 -17.09 -18.58
C VAL A 22 31.83 -18.33 -18.15
N SER A 23 32.38 -19.08 -17.21
CA SER A 23 31.66 -20.15 -16.53
C SER A 23 30.49 -19.47 -15.81
N ALA A 24 29.28 -19.62 -16.36
CA ALA A 24 28.09 -19.16 -15.71
C ALA A 24 27.95 -19.96 -14.41
N ALA A 25 28.23 -19.31 -13.28
CA ALA A 25 28.04 -19.92 -11.97
C ALA A 25 26.60 -20.45 -11.89
N GLN A 26 26.45 -21.71 -11.49
CA GLN A 26 25.12 -22.30 -11.33
C GLN A 26 24.32 -21.47 -10.33
N PRO A 27 23.01 -21.23 -10.58
CA PRO A 27 22.19 -20.45 -9.66
C PRO A 27 22.16 -21.17 -8.31
N LEU A 28 22.48 -20.45 -7.24
CA LEU A 28 22.35 -20.96 -5.88
C LEU A 28 20.86 -21.20 -5.61
N THR A 29 20.51 -22.39 -5.16
CA THR A 29 19.13 -22.79 -4.81
C THR A 29 19.08 -23.19 -3.33
N LEU A 30 17.91 -22.98 -2.70
CA LEU A 30 17.69 -23.46 -1.34
C LEU A 30 17.21 -24.92 -1.37
N PRO A 31 17.89 -25.84 -0.68
CA PRO A 31 17.42 -27.21 -0.52
C PRO A 31 16.02 -27.27 0.09
N ASN A 32 15.20 -28.19 -0.42
CA ASN A 32 13.82 -28.40 0.04
C ASN A 32 13.76 -28.89 1.49
N GLU A 33 14.81 -29.60 1.92
CA GLU A 33 14.99 -30.11 3.28
C GLU A 33 15.01 -28.94 4.26
N ILE A 34 15.73 -27.86 3.94
CA ILE A 34 15.81 -26.65 4.77
C ILE A 34 14.44 -25.94 4.85
N ARG A 35 13.73 -25.84 3.73
CA ARG A 35 12.40 -25.18 3.66
C ARG A 35 11.32 -25.90 4.47
N THR A 36 11.50 -27.19 4.70
CA THR A 36 10.55 -28.04 5.46
C THR A 36 11.08 -28.47 6.82
N ALA A 37 12.27 -28.02 7.22
CA ALA A 37 12.89 -28.41 8.47
C ALA A 37 12.14 -27.80 9.67
N ASP A 38 11.85 -28.61 10.69
CA ASP A 38 11.15 -28.15 11.90
C ASP A 38 11.98 -27.17 12.73
N THR A 39 13.31 -27.19 12.57
CA THR A 39 14.25 -26.27 13.19
C THR A 39 15.31 -25.85 12.18
N ILE A 40 15.89 -24.66 12.36
CA ILE A 40 16.97 -24.14 11.51
C ILE A 40 18.20 -23.93 12.40
N GLY A 41 19.22 -24.75 12.21
CA GLY A 41 20.48 -24.66 12.93
C GLY A 41 21.44 -23.65 12.28
N PRO A 42 22.63 -23.44 12.88
CA PRO A 42 23.62 -22.48 12.37
C PRO A 42 24.08 -22.77 10.93
N GLY A 43 24.18 -24.06 10.56
CA GLY A 43 24.57 -24.47 9.21
C GLY A 43 23.51 -24.08 8.17
N GLU A 44 22.24 -24.38 8.44
CA GLU A 44 21.13 -24.00 7.58
C GLU A 44 20.94 -22.49 7.51
N GLN A 45 21.12 -21.77 8.64
CA GLN A 45 21.10 -20.31 8.66
C GLN A 45 22.14 -19.71 7.71
N HIS A 46 23.36 -20.23 7.72
CA HIS A 46 24.42 -19.75 6.82
C HIS A 46 24.07 -19.96 5.35
N ILE A 47 23.48 -21.11 5.00
CA ILE A 47 23.01 -21.40 3.64
C ILE A 47 21.91 -20.40 3.21
N ILE A 48 20.95 -20.10 4.10
CA ILE A 48 19.89 -19.12 3.84
C ILE A 48 20.48 -17.73 3.66
N GLU A 49 21.42 -17.35 4.53
CA GLU A 49 22.08 -16.06 4.50
C GLU A 49 22.85 -15.83 3.19
N ASP A 50 23.67 -16.81 2.77
CA ASP A 50 24.45 -16.73 1.54
C ASP A 50 23.53 -16.62 0.31
N PHE A 51 22.44 -17.40 0.30
CA PHE A 51 21.39 -17.30 -0.72
C PHE A 51 20.79 -15.88 -0.79
N ILE A 52 20.35 -15.35 0.34
CA ILE A 52 19.73 -14.02 0.41
C ILE A 52 20.73 -12.93 0.01
N ARG A 53 21.93 -12.93 0.60
CA ARG A 53 22.98 -11.92 0.33
C ARG A 53 23.32 -11.88 -1.15
N ARG A 54 23.47 -13.05 -1.79
CA ARG A 54 23.77 -13.15 -3.22
C ARG A 54 22.69 -12.45 -4.05
N TYR A 55 21.43 -12.85 -3.89
CA TYR A 55 20.38 -12.34 -4.76
C TYR A 55 19.92 -10.92 -4.38
N VAL A 56 20.09 -10.50 -3.13
CA VAL A 56 19.91 -9.08 -2.74
C VAL A 56 20.94 -8.19 -3.44
N ALA A 57 22.20 -8.63 -3.59
CA ALA A 57 23.19 -7.91 -4.37
C ALA A 57 22.81 -7.84 -5.87
N ASP A 58 22.27 -8.94 -6.42
CA ASP A 58 21.83 -9.00 -7.82
C ASP A 58 20.59 -8.11 -8.11
N LEU A 59 19.85 -7.63 -7.10
CA LEU A 59 18.83 -6.57 -7.28
C LEU A 59 19.45 -5.24 -7.73
N ASP A 60 20.74 -5.02 -7.44
CA ASP A 60 21.51 -3.87 -7.91
C ASP A 60 22.42 -4.24 -9.11
N ALA A 61 22.12 -5.33 -9.83
CA ALA A 61 22.81 -5.62 -11.09
C ALA A 61 22.54 -4.51 -12.14
N GLU A 62 23.42 -4.39 -13.14
CA GLU A 62 23.19 -3.44 -14.26
C GLU A 62 22.07 -3.91 -15.20
N LYS A 63 21.98 -5.22 -15.41
CA LYS A 63 21.05 -5.82 -16.38
C LYS A 63 19.65 -5.98 -15.78
N PRO A 64 18.59 -5.43 -16.41
CA PRO A 64 17.20 -5.56 -15.94
C PRO A 64 16.73 -7.00 -15.73
N GLU A 65 17.15 -7.93 -16.60
CA GLU A 65 16.82 -9.35 -16.52
C GLU A 65 17.39 -10.01 -15.26
N THR A 66 18.63 -9.67 -14.90
CA THR A 66 19.28 -10.18 -13.69
C THR A 66 18.55 -9.69 -12.44
N GLN A 67 18.16 -8.41 -12.41
CA GLN A 67 17.40 -7.85 -11.29
C GLN A 67 16.02 -8.53 -11.14
N GLN A 68 15.33 -8.78 -12.26
CA GLN A 68 14.03 -9.45 -12.27
C GLN A 68 14.15 -10.91 -11.83
N ALA A 69 15.17 -11.64 -12.32
CA ALA A 69 15.46 -12.99 -11.88
C ALA A 69 15.76 -13.04 -10.38
N ALA A 70 16.60 -12.14 -9.88
CA ALA A 70 16.92 -12.04 -8.46
C ALA A 70 15.67 -11.79 -7.59
N ARG A 71 14.79 -10.86 -7.99
CA ARG A 71 13.51 -10.64 -7.30
C ARG A 71 12.69 -11.94 -7.23
N ASN A 72 12.52 -12.62 -8.36
CA ASN A 72 11.70 -13.83 -8.42
C ASN A 72 12.32 -14.96 -7.58
N ILE A 73 13.65 -15.10 -7.61
CA ILE A 73 14.39 -16.10 -6.83
C ILE A 73 14.29 -15.82 -5.33
N LEU A 74 14.32 -14.56 -4.90
CA LEU A 74 14.13 -14.22 -3.47
C LEU A 74 12.70 -14.48 -2.97
N ILE A 75 11.71 -14.48 -3.85
CA ILE A 75 10.30 -14.75 -3.49
C ILE A 75 10.01 -16.25 -3.48
N LEU A 76 10.60 -17.00 -4.42
CA LEU A 76 10.30 -18.41 -4.64
C LEU A 76 10.35 -19.30 -3.38
N PRO A 77 11.33 -19.18 -2.46
CA PRO A 77 11.42 -20.07 -1.30
C PRO A 77 10.24 -19.98 -0.34
N VAL A 78 9.59 -18.83 -0.26
CA VAL A 78 8.43 -18.60 0.62
C VAL A 78 7.10 -18.77 -0.10
N THR A 79 7.11 -18.89 -1.43
CA THR A 79 5.92 -19.15 -2.24
C THR A 79 5.88 -20.60 -2.73
N GLY A 80 4.74 -21.27 -2.55
CA GLY A 80 4.54 -22.63 -3.07
C GLY A 80 5.07 -23.73 -2.15
N GLY A 81 4.26 -24.79 -1.99
CA GLY A 81 4.63 -25.95 -1.18
C GLY A 81 5.76 -26.77 -1.81
N VAL A 82 6.37 -27.62 -0.99
CA VAL A 82 7.44 -28.54 -1.39
C VAL A 82 6.84 -29.94 -1.52
N ALA A 83 6.51 -30.39 -2.73
CA ALA A 83 6.07 -31.78 -3.00
C ALA A 83 5.09 -32.36 -1.97
N GLY A 84 4.02 -31.63 -1.65
CA GLY A 84 3.00 -32.05 -0.67
C GLY A 84 3.30 -31.71 0.79
N LYS A 85 4.45 -31.08 1.09
CA LYS A 85 4.79 -30.52 2.40
C LYS A 85 4.59 -29.01 2.43
N ASN A 86 4.10 -28.52 3.56
CA ASN A 86 4.04 -27.10 3.87
C ASN A 86 5.43 -26.57 4.21
N ILE A 87 5.67 -25.29 3.92
CA ILE A 87 6.87 -24.59 4.36
C ILE A 87 6.85 -24.48 5.89
N SER A 88 7.97 -24.76 6.54
CA SER A 88 8.02 -24.76 8.01
C SER A 88 7.98 -23.33 8.58
N PRO A 89 7.31 -23.11 9.72
CA PRO A 89 7.35 -21.82 10.40
C PRO A 89 8.77 -21.39 10.82
N ALA A 90 9.62 -22.35 11.21
CA ALA A 90 11.01 -22.09 11.58
C ALA A 90 11.83 -21.54 10.41
N PHE A 91 11.65 -22.09 9.20
CA PHE A 91 12.27 -21.56 7.99
C PHE A 91 11.75 -20.15 7.67
N LEU A 92 10.44 -19.92 7.68
CA LEU A 92 9.86 -18.61 7.38
C LEU A 92 10.37 -17.52 8.33
N SER A 93 10.52 -17.85 9.61
CA SER A 93 11.17 -17.01 10.60
C SER A 93 12.63 -16.71 10.21
N ALA A 94 13.49 -17.73 10.11
CA ALA A 94 14.89 -17.49 9.78
C ALA A 94 15.08 -16.70 8.47
N TYR A 95 14.26 -17.00 7.46
CA TYR A 95 14.27 -16.33 6.17
C TYR A 95 13.86 -14.85 6.27
N ALA A 96 12.78 -14.53 6.99
CA ALA A 96 12.30 -13.16 7.16
C ALA A 96 13.31 -12.29 7.93
N GLU A 97 13.91 -12.83 9.00
CA GLU A 97 14.96 -12.17 9.78
C GLU A 97 16.20 -11.87 8.93
N LEU A 98 16.75 -12.87 8.24
CA LEU A 98 17.94 -12.72 7.41
C LEU A 98 17.71 -11.81 6.20
N LEU A 99 16.52 -11.90 5.60
CA LEU A 99 16.11 -10.99 4.51
C LEU A 99 16.04 -9.55 5.01
N ASN A 100 15.38 -9.32 6.14
CA ASN A 100 15.29 -8.00 6.76
C ASN A 100 16.71 -7.42 6.98
N ALA A 101 17.60 -8.19 7.60
CA ALA A 101 18.97 -7.78 7.85
C ALA A 101 19.72 -7.39 6.56
N ALA A 102 19.60 -8.19 5.50
CA ALA A 102 20.26 -7.93 4.22
C ALA A 102 19.74 -6.66 3.53
N VAL A 103 18.41 -6.44 3.51
CA VAL A 103 17.84 -5.30 2.77
C VAL A 103 18.02 -3.96 3.49
N VAL A 104 18.07 -3.97 4.84
CA VAL A 104 18.26 -2.76 5.67
C VAL A 104 19.70 -2.52 6.10
N ALA A 105 20.63 -3.41 5.73
CA ALA A 105 22.05 -3.23 6.02
C ALA A 105 22.54 -1.85 5.56
N ALA A 106 23.66 -1.38 6.12
CA ALA A 106 24.24 -0.09 5.72
C ALA A 106 24.51 -0.01 4.21
N ASN A 107 24.86 -1.12 3.57
CA ASN A 107 25.04 -1.22 2.11
C ASN A 107 23.87 -1.92 1.41
N GLY A 108 22.77 -2.16 2.13
CA GLY A 108 21.58 -2.78 1.59
C GLY A 108 20.82 -1.85 0.63
N PRO A 109 20.00 -2.41 -0.27
CA PRO A 109 19.27 -1.65 -1.28
C PRO A 109 18.39 -0.56 -0.67
N LEU A 110 17.84 -0.74 0.54
CA LEU A 110 16.93 0.24 1.15
C LEU A 110 17.63 1.42 1.85
N ARG A 111 18.93 1.32 2.16
CA ARG A 111 19.69 2.42 2.79
C ARG A 111 20.61 3.15 1.83
N LYS A 112 21.27 2.43 0.93
CA LYS A 112 22.28 3.00 0.02
C LYS A 112 21.99 2.78 -1.45
N GLY A 113 20.95 2.01 -1.81
CA GLY A 113 20.61 1.77 -3.21
C GLY A 113 20.31 3.10 -3.91
N PRO A 114 21.19 3.61 -4.80
CA PRO A 114 20.98 4.91 -5.40
C PRO A 114 19.82 4.87 -6.39
N ARG A 115 19.58 3.69 -6.99
CA ARG A 115 18.60 3.49 -8.06
C ARG A 115 17.22 3.17 -7.51
N LEU A 116 16.23 3.95 -7.96
CA LEU A 116 14.82 3.72 -7.65
C LEU A 116 14.38 2.28 -7.95
N ARG A 117 14.79 1.72 -9.09
CA ARG A 117 14.43 0.36 -9.50
C ARG A 117 14.87 -0.68 -8.48
N THR A 118 16.07 -0.58 -7.93
CA THR A 118 16.60 -1.51 -6.93
C THR A 118 15.80 -1.43 -5.63
N ARG A 119 15.49 -0.21 -5.15
CA ARG A 119 14.65 -0.01 -3.96
C ARG A 119 13.23 -0.54 -4.17
N LEU A 120 12.67 -0.30 -5.34
CA LEU A 120 11.35 -0.79 -5.73
C LEU A 120 11.31 -2.32 -5.71
N LEU A 121 12.27 -3.00 -6.34
CA LEU A 121 12.34 -4.47 -6.37
C LEU A 121 12.53 -5.05 -4.97
N ALA A 122 13.37 -4.44 -4.14
CA ALA A 122 13.50 -4.82 -2.73
C ALA A 122 12.16 -4.65 -1.99
N GLY A 123 11.42 -3.57 -2.24
CA GLY A 123 10.07 -3.36 -1.73
C GLY A 123 9.09 -4.47 -2.13
N VAL A 124 9.11 -4.90 -3.39
CA VAL A 124 8.31 -6.05 -3.86
C VAL A 124 8.65 -7.30 -3.07
N VAL A 125 9.94 -7.65 -2.95
CA VAL A 125 10.39 -8.84 -2.22
C VAL A 125 9.92 -8.78 -0.77
N VAL A 126 10.16 -7.68 -0.06
CA VAL A 126 9.77 -7.52 1.35
C VAL A 126 8.26 -7.66 1.53
N ALA A 127 7.45 -7.00 0.70
CA ALA A 127 5.99 -7.07 0.82
C ALA A 127 5.46 -8.48 0.52
N THR A 128 5.99 -9.16 -0.50
CA THR A 128 5.58 -10.53 -0.82
C THR A 128 6.01 -11.50 0.29
N VAL A 129 7.25 -11.41 0.78
CA VAL A 129 7.72 -12.29 1.85
C VAL A 129 6.93 -12.04 3.14
N ALA A 130 6.61 -10.78 3.48
CA ALA A 130 5.77 -10.47 4.62
C ALA A 130 4.37 -11.11 4.50
N LYS A 131 3.76 -11.07 3.32
CA LYS A 131 2.46 -11.70 3.06
C LYS A 131 2.50 -13.22 3.27
N GLU A 132 3.55 -13.89 2.79
CA GLU A 132 3.63 -15.35 2.85
C GLU A 132 4.13 -15.88 4.21
N SER A 133 4.89 -15.07 4.96
CA SER A 133 5.54 -15.50 6.22
C SER A 133 4.60 -15.54 7.44
N LYS A 134 3.36 -15.06 7.31
CA LYS A 134 2.34 -15.06 8.39
C LYS A 134 2.89 -14.51 9.71
N SER A 135 3.03 -15.34 10.75
CA SER A 135 3.52 -14.91 12.06
C SER A 135 4.97 -14.42 12.05
N ALA A 136 5.79 -14.87 11.09
CA ALA A 136 7.17 -14.38 10.94
C ALA A 136 7.26 -13.00 10.25
N SER A 137 6.15 -12.47 9.72
CA SER A 137 6.13 -11.18 9.01
C SER A 137 6.64 -10.01 9.86
N VAL A 138 6.44 -10.04 11.18
CA VAL A 138 6.88 -8.99 12.10
C VAL A 138 8.39 -8.75 12.11
N GLN A 139 9.18 -9.73 11.69
CA GLN A 139 10.65 -9.60 11.59
C GLN A 139 11.07 -8.66 10.45
N LEU A 140 10.18 -8.42 9.47
CA LEU A 140 10.39 -7.47 8.38
C LEU A 140 10.00 -6.04 8.74
N LEU A 141 9.64 -5.77 10.01
CA LEU A 141 9.22 -4.44 10.46
C LEU A 141 10.27 -3.33 10.16
N PRO A 142 11.59 -3.53 10.40
CA PRO A 142 12.58 -2.53 10.03
C PRO A 142 12.62 -2.21 8.52
N ALA A 143 12.53 -3.23 7.66
CA ALA A 143 12.47 -3.05 6.21
C ALA A 143 11.18 -2.33 5.78
N CYS A 144 10.04 -2.70 6.35
CA CYS A 144 8.76 -2.03 6.12
C CYS A 144 8.83 -0.54 6.49
N ASN A 145 9.37 -0.21 7.67
CA ASN A 145 9.55 1.19 8.09
C ASN A 145 10.44 1.98 7.12
N ALA A 146 11.53 1.38 6.64
CA ALA A 146 12.41 2.01 5.66
C ALA A 146 11.69 2.27 4.32
N LEU A 147 10.88 1.31 3.85
CA LEU A 147 10.11 1.45 2.62
C LEU A 147 9.02 2.54 2.72
N VAL A 148 8.28 2.59 3.83
CA VAL A 148 7.25 3.61 4.05
C VAL A 148 7.87 5.01 4.15
N ALA A 149 9.10 5.11 4.67
CA ALA A 149 9.83 6.38 4.74
C ALA A 149 10.59 6.75 3.44
N ASP A 150 10.51 5.94 2.37
CA ASP A 150 11.25 6.21 1.13
C ASP A 150 10.78 7.52 0.46
N PRO A 151 11.69 8.30 -0.16
CA PRO A 151 11.31 9.51 -0.89
C PRO A 151 10.39 9.26 -2.10
N SER A 152 10.39 8.07 -2.70
CA SER A 152 9.60 7.75 -3.89
C SER A 152 8.27 7.08 -3.54
N ASP A 153 7.16 7.65 -4.03
CA ASP A 153 5.81 7.12 -3.85
C ASP A 153 5.67 5.65 -4.31
N ALA A 154 6.34 5.27 -5.40
CA ALA A 154 6.34 3.88 -5.87
C ALA A 154 6.93 2.89 -4.84
N VAL A 155 7.95 3.29 -4.08
CA VAL A 155 8.56 2.45 -3.04
C VAL A 155 7.69 2.47 -1.79
N VAL A 156 7.16 3.65 -1.42
CA VAL A 156 6.21 3.81 -0.32
C VAL A 156 4.99 2.91 -0.49
N LEU A 157 4.45 2.80 -1.71
CA LEU A 157 3.32 1.91 -2.01
C LEU A 157 3.60 0.46 -1.59
N TRP A 158 4.81 -0.04 -1.88
CA TRP A 158 5.21 -1.38 -1.45
C TRP A 158 5.50 -1.47 0.05
N GLY A 159 5.98 -0.39 0.66
CA GLY A 159 6.07 -0.29 2.13
C GLY A 159 4.71 -0.43 2.80
N ILE A 160 3.67 0.25 2.29
CA ILE A 160 2.31 0.14 2.81
C ILE A 160 1.72 -1.27 2.56
N LYS A 161 2.01 -1.88 1.39
CA LYS A 161 1.65 -3.29 1.13
C LYS A 161 2.29 -4.25 2.13
N ALA A 162 3.57 -4.04 2.47
CA ALA A 162 4.22 -4.81 3.53
C ALA A 162 3.55 -4.57 4.89
N ALA A 163 3.21 -3.31 5.22
CA ALA A 163 2.52 -2.98 6.46
C ALA A 163 1.17 -3.70 6.58
N LYS A 164 0.38 -3.81 5.50
CA LYS A 164 -0.87 -4.57 5.46
C LYS A 164 -0.70 -6.04 5.88
N ALA A 165 0.41 -6.67 5.52
CA ALA A 165 0.71 -8.05 5.92
C ALA A 165 1.21 -8.15 7.37
N ILE A 166 1.97 -7.15 7.84
CA ILE A 166 2.62 -7.15 9.15
C ILE A 166 1.66 -6.74 10.28
N LEU A 167 0.79 -5.75 10.05
CA LEU A 167 -0.08 -5.16 11.07
C LEU A 167 -0.95 -6.19 11.82
N PRO A 168 -1.62 -7.16 11.16
CA PRO A 168 -2.43 -8.16 11.87
C PRO A 168 -1.65 -8.95 12.90
N GLU A 169 -0.43 -9.38 12.56
CA GLU A 169 0.42 -10.12 13.50
C GLU A 169 1.01 -9.19 14.56
N LEU A 170 1.43 -7.98 14.16
CA LEU A 170 2.00 -7.01 15.09
C LEU A 170 1.06 -6.71 16.25
N ILE A 171 -0.23 -6.49 15.98
CA ILE A 171 -1.27 -6.23 16.99
C ILE A 171 -1.41 -7.39 17.99
N ARG A 172 -1.22 -8.63 17.54
CA ARG A 172 -1.33 -9.81 18.41
C ARG A 172 -0.21 -9.86 19.45
N ILE A 173 0.97 -9.35 19.12
CA ILE A 173 2.16 -9.45 19.96
C ILE A 173 2.49 -8.14 20.70
N GLN A 174 2.13 -6.99 20.13
CA GLN A 174 2.42 -5.67 20.72
C GLN A 174 1.53 -4.56 20.13
N PRO A 175 1.46 -3.38 20.77
CA PRO A 175 0.76 -2.24 20.19
C PRO A 175 1.34 -1.83 18.82
N ALA A 176 0.49 -1.78 17.79
CA ALA A 176 0.88 -1.46 16.42
C ALA A 176 0.96 0.06 16.11
N GLN A 177 0.87 0.92 17.14
CA GLN A 177 0.75 2.38 17.01
C GLN A 177 1.87 3.01 16.17
N GLN A 178 3.11 2.53 16.30
CA GLN A 178 4.24 3.10 15.58
C GLN A 178 4.10 2.93 14.06
N LEU A 179 3.84 1.69 13.60
CA LEU A 179 3.71 1.39 12.18
C LEU A 179 2.46 2.03 11.59
N SER A 180 1.32 1.96 12.28
CA SER A 180 0.08 2.59 11.80
C SER A 180 0.21 4.11 11.69
N SER A 181 0.83 4.77 12.67
CA SER A 181 1.10 6.22 12.62
C SER A 181 2.06 6.59 11.50
N LEU A 182 3.04 5.74 11.19
CA LEU A 182 3.96 5.97 10.08
C LEU A 182 3.23 5.86 8.72
N VAL A 183 2.42 4.82 8.53
CA VAL A 183 1.60 4.64 7.32
C VAL A 183 0.64 5.82 7.13
N THR A 184 -0.12 6.18 8.17
CA THR A 184 -1.08 7.31 8.12
C THR A 184 -0.39 8.63 7.79
N ARG A 185 0.66 9.02 8.53
CA ARG A 185 1.36 10.29 8.28
C ARG A 185 1.97 10.35 6.88
N THR A 186 2.51 9.24 6.40
CA THR A 186 3.11 9.19 5.06
C THR A 186 2.04 9.37 3.99
N ALA A 187 0.93 8.63 4.05
CA ALA A 187 -0.16 8.78 3.09
C ALA A 187 -0.75 10.20 3.09
N MET A 188 -0.93 10.81 4.27
CA MET A 188 -1.38 12.19 4.43
C MET A 188 -0.42 13.19 3.78
N ALA A 189 0.89 13.05 4.01
CA ALA A 189 1.89 13.98 3.51
C ALA A 189 2.00 13.97 1.98
N ARG A 190 1.82 12.80 1.36
CA ARG A 190 1.94 12.63 -0.10
C ARG A 190 0.71 13.12 -0.88
N LYS A 191 -0.46 13.17 -0.25
CA LYS A 191 -1.74 13.53 -0.89
C LYS A 191 -2.12 12.69 -2.13
N SER A 192 -1.42 11.59 -2.39
CA SER A 192 -1.73 10.64 -3.47
C SER A 192 -2.95 9.80 -3.11
N GLY A 193 -3.91 9.70 -4.03
CA GLY A 193 -5.10 8.87 -3.83
C GLY A 193 -4.76 7.37 -3.84
N LEU A 194 -3.80 6.95 -4.67
CA LEU A 194 -3.31 5.56 -4.69
C LEU A 194 -2.67 5.14 -3.36
N LEU A 195 -1.82 6.00 -2.77
CA LEU A 195 -1.22 5.71 -1.46
C LEU A 195 -2.27 5.72 -0.34
N ALA A 196 -3.24 6.63 -0.39
CA ALA A 196 -4.33 6.66 0.58
C ALA A 196 -5.19 5.39 0.49
N ALA A 197 -5.53 4.94 -0.72
CA ALA A 197 -6.28 3.71 -0.93
C ALA A 197 -5.55 2.51 -0.29
N GLU A 198 -4.26 2.33 -0.58
CA GLU A 198 -3.48 1.23 -0.01
C GLU A 198 -3.33 1.37 1.52
N ALA A 199 -3.21 2.60 2.04
CA ALA A 199 -3.15 2.83 3.47
C ALA A 199 -4.46 2.46 4.17
N TYR A 200 -5.62 2.78 3.59
CA TYR A 200 -6.90 2.31 4.11
C TYR A 200 -6.98 0.78 4.17
N ASP A 201 -6.51 0.10 3.13
CA ASP A 201 -6.46 -1.36 3.11
C ASP A 201 -5.54 -1.95 4.18
N ALA A 202 -4.41 -1.30 4.46
CA ALA A 202 -3.49 -1.72 5.50
C ALA A 202 -4.07 -1.53 6.90
N LEU A 203 -4.86 -0.46 7.10
CA LEU A 203 -5.46 -0.10 8.39
C LEU A 203 -6.82 -0.78 8.65
N ASN A 204 -7.38 -1.48 7.66
CA ASN A 204 -8.68 -2.15 7.71
C ASN A 204 -8.65 -3.41 8.60
N ILE A 205 -8.51 -3.22 9.91
CA ILE A 205 -8.49 -4.25 10.94
C ILE A 205 -9.25 -3.68 12.15
N ALA A 206 -10.27 -4.40 12.64
CA ALA A 206 -11.13 -3.99 13.76
C ALA A 206 -10.37 -3.92 15.10
N ASP A 207 -9.53 -2.90 15.22
CA ASP A 207 -8.69 -2.57 16.37
C ASP A 207 -8.79 -1.07 16.66
N GLY A 208 -8.90 -0.70 17.94
CA GLY A 208 -9.14 0.69 18.35
C GLY A 208 -8.03 1.67 17.93
N ALA A 209 -6.77 1.23 17.91
CA ALA A 209 -5.66 2.08 17.49
C ALA A 209 -5.67 2.29 15.97
N LEU A 210 -6.01 1.26 15.21
CA LEU A 210 -6.10 1.36 13.74
C LEU A 210 -7.32 2.15 13.27
N VAL A 211 -8.45 2.05 13.96
CA VAL A 211 -9.61 2.92 13.73
C VAL A 211 -9.23 4.40 13.82
N ASN A 212 -8.45 4.79 14.83
CA ASN A 212 -7.99 6.18 14.97
C ASN A 212 -7.09 6.61 13.80
N ALA A 213 -6.14 5.74 13.41
CA ALA A 213 -5.26 5.98 12.27
C ALA A 213 -6.05 6.15 10.97
N GLN A 214 -7.13 5.39 10.80
CA GLN A 214 -8.02 5.46 9.64
C GLN A 214 -8.89 6.71 9.62
N LEU A 215 -9.46 7.11 10.77
CA LEU A 215 -10.20 8.36 10.90
C LEU A 215 -9.33 9.59 10.65
N GLN A 216 -8.08 9.57 11.11
CA GLN A 216 -7.12 10.64 10.81
C GLN A 216 -6.85 10.77 9.31
N LEU A 217 -6.55 9.64 8.63
CA LEU A 217 -6.34 9.65 7.19
C LEU A 217 -7.62 10.10 6.45
N PHE A 218 -8.78 9.57 6.84
CA PHE A 218 -10.05 9.91 6.20
C PHE A 218 -10.40 11.40 6.33
N GLY A 219 -10.33 11.95 7.54
CA GLY A 219 -10.55 13.37 7.76
C GLY A 219 -9.59 14.26 6.97
N SER A 220 -8.32 13.88 6.89
CA SER A 220 -7.32 14.64 6.11
C SER A 220 -7.64 14.68 4.61
N ARG A 221 -8.19 13.59 4.09
CA ARG A 221 -8.54 13.43 2.68
C ARG A 221 -9.84 14.13 2.32
N VAL A 222 -10.86 14.03 3.18
CA VAL A 222 -12.08 14.84 3.05
C VAL A 222 -11.77 16.34 3.08
N ALA A 223 -10.78 16.78 3.87
CA ALA A 223 -10.36 18.17 3.88
C ALA A 223 -9.76 18.67 2.55
N LEU A 224 -9.23 17.79 1.70
CA LEU A 224 -8.73 18.17 0.37
C LEU A 224 -9.85 18.67 -0.55
N TYR A 225 -11.07 18.11 -0.41
CA TYR A 225 -12.25 18.52 -1.17
C TYR A 225 -12.64 19.99 -0.95
N ARG A 226 -12.13 20.65 0.10
CA ARG A 226 -12.37 22.08 0.31
C ARG A 226 -11.54 22.97 -0.62
N ASN A 227 -10.50 22.44 -1.25
CA ASN A 227 -9.62 23.20 -2.13
C ASN A 227 -9.63 22.70 -3.58
N GLY A 228 -10.47 21.70 -3.88
CA GLY A 228 -10.53 21.06 -5.18
C GLY A 228 -10.74 19.56 -5.03
N ILE A 229 -10.83 18.85 -6.15
CA ILE A 229 -11.07 17.40 -6.14
C ILE A 229 -9.71 16.72 -5.97
N PRO A 230 -9.51 15.89 -4.95
CA PRO A 230 -8.22 15.27 -4.75
C PRO A 230 -7.99 14.16 -5.78
N ASP A 231 -6.74 13.78 -5.99
CA ASP A 231 -6.40 12.63 -6.83
C ASP A 231 -7.13 11.37 -6.34
N SER A 232 -7.70 10.63 -7.30
CA SER A 232 -8.44 9.38 -7.13
C SER A 232 -9.52 9.42 -6.03
N PRO A 233 -10.60 10.22 -6.18
CA PRO A 233 -11.75 10.29 -5.27
C PRO A 233 -12.36 8.95 -4.85
N PHE A 234 -12.21 7.91 -5.66
CA PHE A 234 -12.72 6.57 -5.33
C PHE A 234 -11.98 5.93 -4.14
N ALA A 235 -10.81 6.43 -3.75
CA ALA A 235 -10.06 5.92 -2.59
C ALA A 235 -10.87 6.04 -1.28
N GLU A 236 -11.74 7.05 -1.21
CA GLU A 236 -12.62 7.35 -0.09
C GLU A 236 -13.73 6.31 0.12
N GLU A 237 -14.02 5.44 -0.86
CA GLU A 237 -14.99 4.36 -0.69
C GLU A 237 -14.54 3.33 0.37
N ARG A 238 -13.24 3.09 0.48
CA ARG A 238 -12.66 2.09 1.40
C ARG A 238 -12.94 2.40 2.87
N PRO A 239 -12.60 3.59 3.41
CA PRO A 239 -12.91 3.94 4.80
C PRO A 239 -14.42 4.07 5.02
N LEU A 240 -15.19 4.52 4.01
CA LEU A 240 -16.64 4.61 4.11
C LEU A 240 -17.27 3.26 4.41
N VAL A 241 -16.93 2.23 3.63
CA VAL A 241 -17.45 0.87 3.86
C VAL A 241 -16.95 0.34 5.19
N TYR A 242 -15.64 0.39 5.44
CA TYR A 242 -15.06 -0.24 6.61
C TYR A 242 -15.58 0.34 7.94
N LEU A 243 -15.62 1.67 8.07
CA LEU A 243 -16.00 2.34 9.32
C LEU A 243 -17.48 2.15 9.67
N THR A 244 -18.30 1.69 8.72
CA THR A 244 -19.74 1.47 8.92
C THR A 244 -20.17 0.01 8.80
N VAL A 245 -19.24 -0.94 8.65
CA VAL A 245 -19.56 -2.37 8.82
C VAL A 245 -19.87 -2.61 10.30
N GLY A 246 -20.90 -3.40 10.62
CA GLY A 246 -21.39 -3.58 11.98
C GLY A 246 -20.32 -3.98 13.01
N SER A 247 -19.36 -4.84 12.63
CA SER A 247 -18.24 -5.21 13.51
C SER A 247 -17.34 -4.02 13.87
N THR A 248 -16.99 -3.16 12.90
CA THR A 248 -16.21 -1.94 13.15
C THR A 248 -17.06 -0.89 13.85
N TRP A 249 -18.29 -0.66 13.39
CA TRP A 249 -19.20 0.34 13.96
C TRP A 249 -19.45 0.08 15.45
N SER A 250 -19.62 -1.17 15.85
CA SER A 250 -19.86 -1.56 17.25
C SER A 250 -18.68 -1.25 18.18
N ILE A 251 -17.44 -1.24 17.67
CA ILE A 251 -16.24 -0.90 18.47
C ILE A 251 -15.91 0.60 18.48
N LEU A 252 -16.54 1.40 17.61
CA LEU A 252 -16.36 2.86 17.63
C LEU A 252 -16.96 3.47 18.89
N SER A 253 -16.18 4.31 19.57
CA SER A 253 -16.70 5.20 20.61
C SER A 253 -17.75 6.17 20.05
N PRO A 254 -18.64 6.74 20.88
CA PRO A 254 -19.61 7.74 20.43
C PRO A 254 -18.97 8.94 19.69
N ALA A 255 -17.80 9.39 20.16
CA ALA A 255 -17.05 10.47 19.52
C ALA A 255 -16.54 10.06 18.13
N GLN A 256 -16.01 8.84 17.99
CA GLN A 256 -15.57 8.31 16.69
C GLN A 256 -16.74 8.11 15.74
N LYS A 257 -17.91 7.64 16.20
CA LYS A 257 -19.13 7.53 15.38
C LYS A 257 -19.56 8.90 14.85
N ALA A 258 -19.64 9.90 15.72
CA ALA A 258 -19.97 11.27 15.32
C ALA A 258 -18.95 11.83 14.31
N GLN A 259 -17.66 11.55 14.51
CA GLN A 259 -16.60 11.96 13.59
C GLN A 259 -16.72 11.27 12.22
N THR A 260 -16.96 9.96 12.18
CA THR A 260 -17.21 9.21 10.93
C THR A 260 -18.38 9.83 10.15
N VAL A 261 -19.48 10.13 10.84
CA VAL A 261 -20.67 10.72 10.21
C VAL A 261 -20.41 12.15 9.73
N GLN A 262 -19.62 12.93 10.47
CA GLN A 262 -19.19 14.25 10.01
C GLN A 262 -18.39 14.12 8.70
N PHE A 263 -17.42 13.21 8.63
CA PHE A 263 -16.61 13.03 7.42
C PHE A 263 -17.42 12.52 6.23
N LEU A 264 -18.35 11.60 6.45
CA LEU A 264 -19.29 11.13 5.42
C LEU A 264 -20.18 12.26 4.90
N SER A 265 -20.75 13.05 5.81
CA SER A 265 -21.56 14.22 5.47
C SER A 265 -20.77 15.27 4.67
N ASP A 266 -19.57 15.64 5.14
CA ASP A 266 -18.67 16.58 4.47
C ASP A 266 -18.31 16.06 3.06
N LEU A 267 -17.92 14.80 2.94
CA LEU A 267 -17.54 14.19 1.67
C LEU A 267 -18.67 14.22 0.65
N LEU A 268 -19.88 13.81 1.04
CA LEU A 268 -21.04 13.80 0.16
C LEU A 268 -21.37 15.20 -0.35
N LEU A 269 -21.47 16.19 0.54
CA LEU A 269 -21.81 17.56 0.17
C LEU A 269 -20.74 18.21 -0.71
N LEU A 270 -19.46 18.04 -0.36
CA LEU A 270 -18.37 18.59 -1.17
C LEU A 270 -18.29 17.92 -2.54
N SER A 271 -18.46 16.59 -2.62
CA SER A 271 -18.49 15.87 -3.89
C SER A 271 -19.64 16.32 -4.79
N ALA A 272 -20.86 16.47 -4.24
CA ALA A 272 -22.02 16.93 -4.98
C ALA A 272 -21.82 18.34 -5.57
N ARG A 273 -21.19 19.24 -4.81
CA ARG A 273 -20.90 20.61 -5.28
C ARG A 273 -19.85 20.62 -6.38
N HIS A 274 -18.81 19.78 -6.26
CA HIS A 274 -17.78 19.65 -7.31
C HIS A 274 -18.31 18.99 -8.59
N TYR A 275 -19.31 18.11 -8.49
CA TYR A 275 -19.86 17.38 -9.63
C TYR A 275 -20.28 18.28 -10.79
N GLY A 276 -21.01 19.38 -10.52
CA GLY A 276 -21.53 20.26 -11.57
C GLY A 276 -20.45 20.90 -12.45
N ASN A 277 -19.28 21.19 -11.87
CA ASN A 277 -18.19 21.94 -12.50
C ASN A 277 -17.03 21.06 -13.00
N SER A 278 -17.19 19.74 -12.92
CA SER A 278 -16.14 18.77 -13.29
C SER A 278 -16.27 18.30 -14.74
N ASP A 279 -15.16 17.82 -15.31
CA ASP A 279 -15.17 17.07 -16.58
C ASP A 279 -15.86 15.71 -16.43
N ALA A 280 -16.11 15.03 -17.56
CA ALA A 280 -16.88 13.78 -17.58
C ALA A 280 -16.21 12.65 -16.77
N ARG A 281 -14.88 12.51 -16.85
CA ARG A 281 -14.17 11.45 -16.12
C ARG A 281 -14.27 11.68 -14.61
N VAL A 282 -14.03 12.92 -14.19
CA VAL A 282 -14.09 13.28 -12.77
C VAL A 282 -15.52 13.20 -12.23
N LYS A 283 -16.53 13.53 -13.05
CA LYS A 283 -17.95 13.34 -12.71
C LYS A 283 -18.27 11.88 -12.38
N ASP A 284 -17.80 10.93 -13.19
CA ASP A 284 -18.04 9.52 -12.95
C ASP A 284 -17.45 9.05 -11.61
N GLU A 285 -16.23 9.48 -11.29
CA GLU A 285 -15.57 9.16 -10.02
C GLU A 285 -16.31 9.80 -8.83
N LEU A 286 -16.70 11.07 -8.92
CA LEU A 286 -17.48 11.75 -7.87
C LEU A 286 -18.87 11.14 -7.67
N LEU A 287 -19.54 10.75 -8.76
CA LEU A 287 -20.83 10.07 -8.70
C LEU A 287 -20.71 8.72 -8.00
N GLY A 288 -19.64 7.96 -8.27
CA GLY A 288 -19.32 6.72 -7.55
C GLY A 288 -19.24 6.93 -6.05
N VAL A 289 -18.48 7.94 -5.61
CA VAL A 289 -18.36 8.33 -4.20
C VAL A 289 -19.71 8.70 -3.59
N ILE A 290 -20.53 9.49 -4.29
CA ILE A 290 -21.85 9.93 -3.81
C ILE A 290 -22.79 8.73 -3.65
N ILE A 291 -22.85 7.84 -4.64
CA ILE A 291 -23.69 6.64 -4.59
C ILE A 291 -23.23 5.72 -3.46
N GLN A 292 -21.93 5.49 -3.33
CA GLN A 292 -21.38 4.60 -2.30
C GLN A 292 -21.57 5.19 -0.90
N GLY A 293 -21.32 6.49 -0.70
CA GLY A 293 -21.62 7.17 0.55
C GLY A 293 -23.11 7.14 0.90
N SER A 294 -23.99 7.27 -0.09
CA SER A 294 -25.44 7.10 0.11
C SER A 294 -25.81 5.70 0.57
N LYS A 295 -25.24 4.64 -0.04
CA LYS A 295 -25.44 3.25 0.41
C LYS A 295 -24.95 3.05 1.84
N VAL A 296 -23.85 3.68 2.23
CA VAL A 296 -23.34 3.65 3.60
C VAL A 296 -24.31 4.31 4.58
N VAL A 297 -24.91 5.47 4.24
CA VAL A 297 -25.97 6.09 5.06
C VAL A 297 -27.18 5.17 5.19
N TRP A 298 -27.56 4.48 4.10
CA TRP A 298 -28.64 3.49 4.15
C TRP A 298 -28.36 2.36 5.14
N VAL A 299 -27.12 1.85 5.19
CA VAL A 299 -26.67 0.83 6.16
C VAL A 299 -26.74 1.37 7.59
N LEU A 300 -26.29 2.60 7.82
CA LEU A 300 -26.38 3.24 9.14
C LEU A 300 -27.83 3.39 9.62
N GLY A 301 -28.77 3.63 8.71
CA GLY A 301 -30.19 3.71 9.03
C GLY A 301 -30.85 2.36 9.38
N GLN A 302 -30.21 1.22 9.07
CA GLN A 302 -30.78 -0.10 9.34
C GLN A 302 -30.92 -0.40 10.85
N PRO A 303 -31.81 -1.34 11.23
CA PRO A 303 -31.98 -1.76 12.62
C PRO A 303 -30.69 -2.29 13.29
N THR A 304 -29.75 -2.80 12.50
CA THR A 304 -28.47 -3.31 12.99
C THR A 304 -27.48 -2.22 13.43
N HIS A 305 -27.79 -0.94 13.15
CA HIS A 305 -26.91 0.20 13.44
C HIS A 305 -27.60 1.28 14.27
N MET A 306 -28.64 1.91 13.73
CA MET A 306 -29.31 3.05 14.38
C MET A 306 -30.83 2.95 14.41
N ASP A 307 -31.43 2.04 13.63
CA ASP A 307 -32.88 1.90 13.50
C ASP A 307 -33.58 3.24 13.17
N ASN A 308 -33.14 3.89 12.10
CA ASN A 308 -33.59 5.23 11.72
C ASN A 308 -34.17 5.23 10.29
N PRO A 309 -35.50 5.11 10.12
CA PRO A 309 -36.13 5.05 8.81
C PRO A 309 -35.96 6.35 7.99
N ASN A 310 -35.75 7.51 8.65
CA ASN A 310 -35.50 8.76 7.92
C ASN A 310 -34.15 8.73 7.19
N LEU A 311 -33.12 8.13 7.80
CA LEU A 311 -31.82 7.91 7.14
C LEU A 311 -31.98 6.97 5.94
N VAL A 312 -32.70 5.86 6.12
CA VAL A 312 -32.97 4.88 5.06
C VAL A 312 -33.65 5.54 3.86
N ASN A 313 -34.69 6.34 4.12
CA ASN A 313 -35.46 7.01 3.07
C ASN A 313 -34.64 8.06 2.31
N ALA A 314 -33.90 8.91 3.02
CA ALA A 314 -33.05 9.93 2.40
C ALA A 314 -31.92 9.29 1.56
N ALA A 315 -31.26 8.27 2.11
CA ALA A 315 -30.18 7.54 1.44
C ALA A 315 -30.62 6.80 0.18
N ASN A 316 -31.86 6.29 0.15
CA ASN A 316 -32.38 5.56 -1.01
C ASN A 316 -32.44 6.45 -2.27
N GLN A 317 -32.73 7.75 -2.14
CA GLN A 317 -32.70 8.68 -3.27
C GLN A 317 -31.27 8.84 -3.82
N GLY A 318 -30.29 9.14 -2.96
CA GLY A 318 -28.89 9.28 -3.36
C GLY A 318 -28.30 8.00 -3.97
N SER A 319 -28.69 6.82 -3.47
CA SER A 319 -28.20 5.53 -3.99
C SER A 319 -28.70 5.19 -5.41
N ARG A 320 -29.73 5.88 -5.90
CA ARG A 320 -30.35 5.69 -7.22
C ARG A 320 -29.89 6.71 -8.26
N LEU A 321 -29.04 7.65 -7.88
CA LEU A 321 -28.39 8.56 -8.81
C LEU A 321 -27.61 7.77 -9.86
N ASN A 322 -27.44 8.37 -11.04
CA ASN A 322 -26.78 7.75 -12.18
C ASN A 322 -26.26 8.83 -13.14
N ALA A 323 -25.61 8.43 -14.23
CA ALA A 323 -24.97 9.34 -15.17
C ALA A 323 -25.92 10.34 -15.87
N THR A 324 -27.24 10.10 -15.86
CA THR A 324 -28.23 11.04 -16.41
C THR A 324 -28.77 12.04 -15.37
N SER A 325 -28.40 11.88 -14.11
CA SER A 325 -28.81 12.79 -13.03
C SER A 325 -28.18 14.17 -13.22
N THR A 326 -29.01 15.21 -13.15
CA THR A 326 -28.56 16.60 -13.24
C THR A 326 -27.81 17.02 -11.98
N PRO A 327 -26.92 18.04 -12.06
CA PRO A 327 -26.26 18.57 -10.87
C PRO A 327 -27.23 19.00 -9.75
N ALA A 328 -28.39 19.57 -10.12
CA ALA A 328 -29.41 19.97 -9.16
C ALA A 328 -30.02 18.76 -8.41
N GLN A 329 -30.35 17.68 -9.13
CA GLN A 329 -30.88 16.45 -8.52
C GLN A 329 -29.87 15.80 -7.56
N ILE A 330 -28.58 15.83 -7.91
CA ILE A 330 -27.51 15.29 -7.06
C ILE A 330 -27.37 16.12 -5.78
N ILE A 331 -27.37 17.45 -5.88
CA ILE A 331 -27.30 18.35 -4.72
C ILE A 331 -28.51 18.14 -3.81
N GLU A 332 -29.72 18.13 -4.37
CA GLU A 332 -30.96 17.92 -3.61
C GLU A 332 -30.95 16.60 -2.82
N ALA A 333 -30.57 15.49 -3.47
CA ALA A 333 -30.49 14.18 -2.82
C ALA A 333 -29.47 14.16 -1.68
N VAL A 334 -28.31 14.79 -1.87
CA VAL A 334 -27.26 14.86 -0.85
C VAL A 334 -27.63 15.80 0.31
N GLU A 335 -28.31 16.91 0.03
CA GLU A 335 -28.82 17.81 1.09
C GLU A 335 -29.89 17.13 1.94
N ALA A 336 -30.76 16.31 1.34
CA ALA A 336 -31.72 15.48 2.08
C ALA A 336 -31.01 14.49 3.01
N ILE A 337 -29.94 13.85 2.53
CA ILE A 337 -29.08 12.97 3.35
C ILE A 337 -28.44 13.75 4.50
N HIS A 338 -27.85 14.92 4.24
CA HIS A 338 -27.24 15.75 5.27
C HIS A 338 -28.25 16.17 6.35
N ALA A 339 -29.46 16.58 5.95
CA ALA A 339 -30.53 16.96 6.87
C ALA A 339 -30.92 15.77 7.78
N ALA A 340 -31.08 14.57 7.21
CA ALA A 340 -31.41 13.37 7.98
C ALA A 340 -30.26 12.97 8.94
N LEU A 341 -29.01 13.07 8.50
CA LEU A 341 -27.84 12.87 9.35
C LEU A 341 -27.79 13.88 10.50
N LYS A 342 -28.09 15.16 10.25
CA LYS A 342 -28.12 16.22 11.28
C LYS A 342 -29.20 15.97 12.34
N GLN A 343 -30.34 15.41 11.96
CA GLN A 343 -31.36 14.99 12.92
C GLN A 343 -30.88 13.82 13.78
N ALA A 344 -30.22 12.83 13.17
CA ALA A 344 -29.69 11.66 13.86
C ALA A 344 -28.45 11.96 14.74
N PHE A 345 -27.67 12.98 14.35
CA PHE A 345 -26.47 13.45 15.04
C PHE A 345 -26.52 14.97 15.21
N PRO A 346 -27.21 15.48 16.26
CA PRO A 346 -27.41 16.92 16.46
C PRO A 346 -26.12 17.74 16.58
N GLY A 347 -24.99 17.10 16.92
CA GLY A 347 -23.66 17.71 16.99
C GLY A 347 -22.96 17.89 15.64
N LEU A 348 -23.57 17.51 14.51
CA LEU A 348 -22.98 17.69 13.19
C LEU A 348 -22.80 19.17 12.85
N LYS A 349 -21.57 19.51 12.48
CA LYS A 349 -21.17 20.85 12.07
C LYS A 349 -21.59 21.09 10.62
N PRO A 350 -21.99 22.33 10.26
CA PRO A 350 -22.23 22.70 8.87
C PRO A 350 -20.97 22.49 8.00
N VAL A 351 -21.17 22.06 6.77
CA VAL A 351 -20.10 21.98 5.77
C VAL A 351 -19.87 23.38 5.20
N ASP A 352 -18.63 23.87 5.28
CA ASP A 352 -18.26 25.18 4.72
C ASP A 352 -18.60 25.24 3.22
N ALA A 353 -19.54 26.13 2.87
CA ALA A 353 -20.10 26.25 1.53
C ALA A 353 -19.21 27.04 0.57
N ALA A 354 -18.31 27.88 1.08
CA ALA A 354 -17.47 28.74 0.25
C ALA A 354 -16.40 27.95 -0.53
N ALA A 355 -16.09 26.74 -0.07
CA ALA A 355 -14.95 25.94 -0.51
C ALA A 355 -15.09 25.30 -1.90
N ALA A 356 -16.30 25.18 -2.47
CA ALA A 356 -16.56 24.36 -3.66
C ALA A 356 -16.71 25.14 -4.98
N ALA A 357 -16.51 26.47 -4.98
CA ALA A 357 -16.74 27.31 -6.16
C ALA A 357 -15.52 27.46 -7.09
N ALA A 358 -14.35 26.93 -6.73
CA ALA A 358 -13.16 27.03 -7.58
C ALA A 358 -13.20 25.98 -8.71
N PRO A 359 -12.97 26.35 -9.97
CA PRO A 359 -12.87 25.39 -11.07
C PRO A 359 -11.74 24.40 -10.80
N ALA A 360 -12.00 23.11 -11.00
CA ALA A 360 -10.99 22.08 -10.86
C ALA A 360 -9.87 22.32 -11.90
N THR A 361 -8.69 22.72 -11.44
CA THR A 361 -7.49 22.70 -12.28
C THR A 361 -7.06 21.24 -12.39
N SER A 362 -7.12 20.66 -13.60
CA SER A 362 -6.56 19.34 -13.85
C SER A 362 -5.08 19.33 -13.41
N PRO A 363 -4.66 18.37 -12.57
CA PRO A 363 -3.27 18.28 -12.11
C PRO A 363 -2.29 17.93 -13.24
#